data_AF-A0AAN0KMH3-F1
#
_entry.id   AF-A0AAN0KMH3-F1
#
_cell.length_a   1.000
_cell.length_b   1.000
_cell.length_c   1.000
_cell.angle_alpha   90.00
_cell.angle_beta   90.00
_cell.angle_gamma   90.00
#
_symmetry.space_group_name_H-M   'P 1'
#
loop_
_entity.id
_entity.type
_entity.pdbx_description
1 polymer ?
#
loop_
_entity_poly.entity_id
_entity_poly.type
_entity_poly.pdbx_seq_one_letter_code
_entity_poly.pdbx_strand_id
1 'polypeptide(L)' 'MATTPSMDLMLERVEALLSRHEALQRAHAQLQEQVTTLTQERDSLQSRLTAARARVDALIERLPKTFDQDE' A
#
# COMPACT_ATOMS: atom_id res chain seq x y z
N MET A 1 32.80 19.78 42.45
CA MET A 1 32.55 20.03 41.02
C MET A 1 32.42 18.68 40.33
N ALA A 2 31.20 18.25 39.97
CA ALA A 2 30.95 16.95 39.32
C ALA A 2 29.63 16.97 38.51
N THR A 3 29.42 18.02 37.70
CA THR A 3 28.21 18.17 36.84
C THR A 3 28.49 17.90 35.35
N THR A 4 29.75 17.87 34.93
CA THR A 4 30.13 17.70 33.52
C THR A 4 29.79 16.33 32.89
N PRO A 5 29.99 15.16 33.55
CA PRO A 5 29.79 13.88 32.87
C PRO A 5 28.32 13.56 32.55
N SER A 6 27.34 14.19 33.19
CA SER A 6 25.93 13.96 32.85
C SER A 6 25.48 14.74 31.62
N MET A 7 26.06 15.91 31.37
CA MET A 7 25.69 16.76 30.24
C MET A 7 26.21 16.17 28.93
N ASP A 8 27.44 15.65 28.91
CA ASP A 8 28.02 15.00 27.73
C ASP A 8 27.25 13.72 27.36
N LEU A 9 26.87 12.89 28.34
CA LEU A 9 26.04 11.70 28.11
C LEU A 9 24.63 12.05 27.59
N MET A 10 24.05 13.15 28.07
CA MET A 10 22.77 13.63 27.55
C MET A 10 22.91 14.08 26.09
N LEU A 11 23.99 14.77 25.75
CA LEU A 11 24.26 15.22 24.39
C LEU A 11 24.39 14.03 23.43
N GLU A 12 25.21 13.04 23.77
CA GLU A 12 25.38 11.82 22.97
C GLU A 12 24.05 11.09 22.75
N ARG A 13 23.23 10.99 23.81
CA ARG A 13 21.90 10.36 23.70
C ARG A 13 20.95 11.15 22.82
N VAL A 14 20.98 12.48 22.87
CA VAL A 14 20.17 13.34 22.00
C VAL A 14 20.60 13.17 20.54
N GLU A 15 21.89 13.17 20.26
CA GLU A 15 22.43 12.94 18.92
C GLU A 15 22.01 11.58 18.35
N ALA A 16 22.13 10.52 19.16
CA ALA A 16 21.69 9.18 18.77
C ALA A 16 20.18 9.12 18.51
N LEU A 17 19.37 9.80 19.32
CA LEU A 17 17.92 9.89 19.14
C LEU A 17 17.53 10.66 17.88
N LEU A 18 18.22 11.76 17.58
CA LEU A 18 18.00 12.54 16.36
C LEU A 18 18.35 11.72 15.11
N SER A 19 19.50 11.07 15.11
CA SER A 19 19.91 10.16 14.02
C SER A 19 18.90 9.03 13.80
N ARG A 20 18.43 8.41 14.89
CA ARG A 20 17.37 7.38 14.82
C ARG A 20 16.05 7.96 14.30
N HIS A 21 15.69 9.17 14.71
CA HIS A 21 14.46 9.83 14.26
C HIS A 21 14.50 10.10 12.76
N GLU A 22 15.60 10.64 12.25
CA GLU A 22 15.80 10.85 10.81
C GLU A 22 15.74 9.55 10.01
N ALA A 23 16.32 8.47 10.53
CA ALA A 23 16.23 7.15 9.92
C ALA A 23 14.78 6.64 9.87
N LEU A 24 14.02 6.79 10.96
CA LEU A 24 12.61 6.42 11.03
C LEU A 24 11.74 7.27 10.08
N GLN A 25 12.00 8.58 9.99
CA GLN A 25 11.29 9.45 9.06
C GLN A 25 11.51 9.03 7.60
N ARG A 26 12.75 8.70 7.23
CA ARG A 26 13.07 8.19 5.89
C ARG A 26 12.36 6.86 5.60
N ALA A 27 12.41 5.91 6.53
CA ALA A 27 11.72 4.63 6.39
C ALA A 27 10.19 4.81 6.28
N HIS A 28 9.62 5.72 7.06
CA HIS A 28 8.19 6.03 7.00
C HIS A 28 7.80 6.62 5.64
N ALA A 29 8.58 7.55 5.10
CA ALA A 29 8.34 8.11 3.76
C ALA A 29 8.37 7.02 2.67
N GLN A 30 9.34 6.11 2.74
CA GLN A 30 9.41 4.97 1.80
C GLN A 30 8.20 4.04 1.93
N LEU A 31 7.73 3.78 3.15
CA LEU A 31 6.54 2.96 3.36
C LEU A 31 5.27 3.63 2.83
N GLN A 32 5.14 4.95 3.01
CA GLN A 32 4.02 5.73 2.46
C GLN A 32 3.99 5.68 0.92
N GLU A 33 5.16 5.77 0.28
CA GLU A 33 5.28 5.62 -1.17
C GLU A 33 4.84 4.21 -1.61
N GLN A 34 5.30 3.16 -0.93
CA GLN A 34 4.90 1.78 -1.23
C GLN A 34 3.39 1.56 -1.08
N VAL A 35 2.77 2.10 -0.02
CA VAL A 35 1.32 2.03 0.18
C VAL A 35 0.57 2.73 -0.96
N THR A 36 1.10 3.86 -1.44
CA THR A 36 0.52 4.60 -2.57
C THR A 36 0.60 3.78 -3.86
N THR A 37 1.75 3.18 -4.16
CA THR A 37 1.95 2.32 -5.33
C THR A 37 1.03 1.11 -5.30
N LEU A 38 0.98 0.38 -4.18
CA LEU A 38 0.10 -0.79 -4.03
C LEU A 38 -1.39 -0.43 -4.13
N THR A 39 -1.77 0.76 -3.65
CA THR A 39 -3.13 1.30 -3.82
C THR A 39 -3.47 1.47 -5.29
N GLN A 40 -2.58 2.10 -6.08
CA GLN A 40 -2.79 2.28 -7.52
C GLN A 40 -2.86 0.95 -8.27
N GLU A 41 -1.99 -0.01 -7.93
CA GLU A 41 -2.01 -1.35 -8.51
C GLU A 41 -3.32 -2.08 -8.23
N ARG A 42 -3.78 -2.05 -6.96
CA ARG A 42 -5.07 -2.62 -6.57
C ARG A 42 -6.21 -1.99 -7.38
N ASP A 43 -6.25 -0.67 -7.49
CA ASP A 43 -7.34 0.03 -8.18
C ASP A 43 -7.34 -0.31 -9.68
N SER A 44 -6.16 -0.45 -10.30
CA SER A 44 -5.99 -0.94 -11.68
C SER A 44 -6.51 -2.37 -11.85
N LEU A 45 -6.16 -3.28 -10.93
CA LEU A 45 -6.65 -4.66 -10.93
C LEU A 45 -8.17 -4.73 -10.75
N GLN A 46 -8.73 -3.91 -9.85
CA GLN A 46 -10.16 -3.83 -9.63
C GLN A 46 -10.91 -3.34 -10.88
N SER A 47 -10.39 -2.32 -11.56
CA SER A 47 -10.94 -1.85 -12.84
C SER A 47 -10.93 -2.96 -13.90
N ARG A 48 -9.82 -3.69 -14.05
CA ARG A 48 -9.68 -4.82 -14.97
C ARG A 48 -10.66 -5.95 -14.65
N LEU A 49 -10.84 -6.27 -13.37
CA LEU A 49 -11.79 -7.30 -12.92
C LEU A 49 -13.23 -6.90 -13.27
N THR A 50 -13.62 -5.66 -12.98
CA THR A 50 -14.96 -5.15 -13.32
C THR A 50 -15.21 -5.22 -14.82
N ALA A 51 -14.24 -4.80 -15.65
CA ALA A 51 -14.35 -4.90 -17.10
C ALA A 51 -14.45 -6.36 -17.59
N ALA A 52 -13.71 -7.29 -16.99
CA ALA A 52 -13.78 -8.70 -17.32
C ALA A 52 -15.15 -9.31 -16.97
N ARG A 53 -15.70 -8.98 -15.79
CA ARG A 53 -17.05 -9.40 -15.38
C ARG A 53 -18.12 -8.91 -16.34
N ALA A 54 -18.12 -7.61 -16.67
CA ALA A 54 -19.06 -7.04 -17.62
C ALA A 54 -18.99 -7.71 -19.01
N ARG A 55 -17.79 -8.10 -19.47
CA ARG A 55 -17.63 -8.87 -20.71
C ARG A 55 -18.25 -10.27 -20.60
N VAL A 56 -18.07 -10.96 -19.47
CA VAL A 56 -18.68 -12.27 -19.23
C VAL A 56 -20.20 -12.16 -19.22
N ASP A 57 -20.76 -11.17 -18.51
CA ASP A 57 -22.20 -10.94 -18.44
C ASP A 57 -22.79 -10.70 -19.85
N ALA A 58 -22.13 -9.87 -20.66
CA ALA A 58 -22.53 -9.62 -22.04
C ALA A 58 -22.43 -10.86 -22.94
N LEU A 59 -21.49 -11.78 -22.68
CA LEU A 59 -21.41 -13.06 -23.38
C LEU A 59 -22.54 -14.00 -22.96
N ILE A 60 -22.90 -14.02 -21.68
CA ILE A 60 -24.01 -14.83 -21.15
C ILE A 60 -25.33 -14.37 -21.75
N GLU A 61 -25.58 -13.06 -21.83
CA GLU A 61 -26.81 -12.50 -22.43
C GLU A 61 -26.96 -12.88 -23.91
N ARG A 62 -25.84 -13.09 -24.61
CA ARG A 62 -25.81 -13.48 -26.01
C ARG A 62 -25.96 -14.98 -26.25
N LEU A 63 -25.97 -15.80 -25.20
CA LEU A 63 -26.20 -17.24 -25.36
C LEU A 63 -27.63 -17.45 -25.86
N PRO A 64 -27.82 -18.26 -26.92
CA PRO A 64 -29.15 -18.57 -27.42
C PRO A 64 -29.94 -19.32 -26.33
N LYS A 65 -31.23 -18.99 -26.17
CA LYS A 65 -32.17 -19.65 -25.23
C LYS A 65 -32.52 -21.09 -25.62
N THR A 66 -31.73 -21.72 -26.48
CA THR A 66 -32.04 -22.95 -27.23
C THR A 66 -32.02 -24.22 -26.39
N PHE A 67 -31.86 -24.15 -25.07
CA PHE A 67 -32.03 -25.32 -24.21
C PHE A 67 -33.51 -25.67 -23.94
N ASP A 68 -34.47 -24.82 -24.36
CA ASP A 68 -35.92 -25.01 -24.15
C ASP A 68 -36.69 -25.46 -25.42
N GLN A 69 -36.03 -25.91 -26.49
CA GLN A 69 -36.72 -26.26 -27.77
C GLN A 69 -36.76 -27.75 -28.13
N ASP A 70 -36.42 -28.64 -27.21
CA ASP A 70 -36.60 -30.09 -27.37
C ASP A 70 -37.71 -30.62 -26.44
N GLU A 71 -38.97 -30.20 -26.68
CA GLU A 71 -40.21 -30.92 -26.27
C GLU A 71 -41.19 -30.99 -27.44
#